data_AF-A0A3B8MZW2-F1
#
_entry.id   AF-A0A3B8MZW2-F1
#
_cell.length_a   1.000
_cell.length_b   1.000
_cell.length_c   1.000
_cell.angle_alpha   90.00
_cell.angle_beta   90.00
_cell.angle_gamma   90.00
#
_symmetry.space_group_name_H-M   'P 1'
#
loop_
_entity.id
_entity.type
_entity.pdbx_description
1 polymer ?
#
loop_
_entity_poly.entity_id
_entity_poly.type
_entity_poly.pdbx_seq_one_letter_code
_entity_poly.pdbx_strand_id
1 'polypeptide(L)' 'YIPNVVFSCGNAVKDDTIYVYYGGADTVIGVAILEMKDIKF' A
#
# COMPACT_ATOMS: atom_id res chain seq x y z
N TYR A 1 9.06 17.38 -3.41
CA TYR A 1 9.00 16.21 -4.31
C TYR A 1 10.29 15.44 -4.17
N ILE A 2 10.19 14.22 -3.65
CA ILE A 2 11.32 13.30 -3.52
C ILE A 2 11.02 12.12 -4.45
N PRO A 3 11.75 11.94 -5.56
CA PRO A 3 11.46 10.88 -6.51
C PRO A 3 11.81 9.50 -5.94
N ASN A 4 11.15 8.46 -6.45
CA ASN A 4 11.44 7.04 -6.16
C ASN A 4 11.29 6.59 -4.69
N VAL A 5 10.43 7.25 -3.92
CA VAL A 5 10.06 6.81 -2.56
C VAL A 5 8.60 6.40 -2.47
N VAL A 6 8.36 5.35 -1.69
CA VAL A 6 7.04 4.85 -1.33
C VAL A 6 7.01 4.63 0.17
N PHE A 7 6.07 5.27 0.87
CA PHE A 7 5.87 5.08 2.30
C PHE A 7 4.52 4.42 2.55
N SER A 8 4.49 3.21 3.13
CA SER A 8 3.23 2.58 3.57
C SER A 8 2.73 3.29 4.84
N CYS A 9 1.51 3.82 4.79
CA CYS A 9 0.93 4.62 5.87
C CYS A 9 -0.24 3.94 6.57
N GLY A 10 -0.67 2.79 6.06
CA GLY A 10 -1.72 1.97 6.67
C GLY A 10 -2.29 0.97 5.69
N ASN A 11 -2.89 -0.09 6.22
CA ASN A 11 -3.61 -1.05 5.42
C ASN A 11 -4.97 -1.39 6.04
N ALA A 12 -5.96 -1.62 5.19
CA ALA A 12 -7.25 -2.17 5.57
C ALA A 12 -7.37 -3.59 5.02
N VAL A 13 -7.99 -4.49 5.79
CA VAL A 13 -8.27 -5.86 5.35
C VAL A 13 -9.78 -6.04 5.26
N LYS A 14 -10.25 -6.56 4.14
CA LYS A 14 -11.65 -6.93 3.92
C LYS A 14 -11.72 -8.18 3.06
N ASP A 15 -12.39 -9.22 3.54
CA ASP A 15 -12.63 -10.47 2.82
C ASP A 15 -11.35 -11.03 2.18
N ASP A 16 -10.30 -11.19 3.00
CA ASP A 16 -8.94 -11.63 2.60
C ASP A 16 -8.23 -10.77 1.54
N THR A 17 -8.79 -9.63 1.19
CA THR A 17 -8.17 -8.61 0.34
C THR A 17 -7.53 -7.53 1.22
N ILE A 18 -6.27 -7.23 0.95
CA ILE A 18 -5.51 -6.17 1.61
C ILE A 18 -5.49 -4.95 0.71
N TYR A 19 -5.86 -3.80 1.27
CA TYR A 19 -5.73 -2.49 0.66
C TYR A 19 -4.60 -1.74 1.37
N VAL A 20 -3.47 -1.56 0.69
CA VAL A 20 -2.31 -0.84 1.24
C VAL A 20 -2.34 0.59 0.74
N TYR A 21 -2.54 1.53 1.65
CA TYR A 21 -2.48 2.96 1.38
C TYR A 21 -1.05 3.45 1.57
N TYR A 22 -0.53 4.14 0.56
CA TYR A 22 0.86 4.59 0.57
C TYR A 22 1.01 6.01 0.04
N GLY A 23 1.99 6.74 0.58
CA GLY A 23 2.46 8.01 0.05
C GLY A 23 3.40 7.76 -1.13
N GLY A 24 3.15 8.45 -2.24
CA GLY A 24 4.00 8.44 -3.44
C GLY A 24 4.75 9.75 -3.59
N ALA A 25 6.10 9.67 -3.63
CA ALA A 25 6.99 10.80 -3.87
C ALA A 25 6.70 12.06 -3.03
N ASP A 26 6.24 11.88 -1.79
CA ASP A 26 5.82 12.90 -0.82
C ASP A 26 4.78 13.90 -1.36
N THR A 27 3.96 13.50 -2.33
CA THR A 27 3.06 14.43 -3.05
C THR A 27 1.66 13.89 -3.27
N VAL A 28 1.47 12.57 -3.28
CA VAL A 28 0.17 11.93 -3.54
C VAL A 28 -0.06 10.73 -2.63
N ILE A 29 -1.32 10.29 -2.56
CA ILE A 29 -1.72 9.04 -1.91
C ILE A 29 -2.16 8.06 -2.99
N GLY A 30 -1.66 6.83 -2.93
CA GLY A 30 -2.07 5.70 -3.76
C GLY A 30 -2.63 4.55 -2.93
N VAL A 31 -3.25 3.58 -3.61
CA VAL A 31 -3.70 2.32 -3.01
C VAL A 31 -3.26 1.15 -3.90
N ALA A 32 -2.65 0.14 -3.27
CA ALA A 32 -2.38 -1.16 -3.89
C ALA A 32 -3.30 -2.22 -3.27
N ILE A 33 -3.76 -3.15 -4.10
CA ILE A 33 -4.67 -4.23 -3.69
C ILE A 33 -3.98 -5.56 -3.93
N LEU A 34 -3.99 -6.44 -2.93
CA LEU A 34 -3.43 -7.78 -3.00
C LEU A 34 -4.22 -8.77 -2.14
N GLU A 35 -4.14 -10.06 -2.47
CA GLU A 35 -4.75 -11.12 -1.67
C GLU A 35 -3.83 -11.54 -0.53
N MET A 36 -4.41 -11.85 0.64
CA MET A 36 -3.66 -12.27 1.82
C MET A 36 -2.79 -13.52 1.56
N LYS A 37 -3.26 -14.43 0.68
CA LYS A 37 -2.54 -15.66 0.32
C LYS A 37 -1.22 -15.41 -0.43
N ASP A 38 -1.07 -14.23 -1.03
CA ASP A 38 0.12 -13.88 -1.81
C ASP A 38 1.29 -13.42 -0.93
N ILE A 39 1.00 -13.00 0.32
CA ILE A 39 2.03 -12.62 1.29
C ILE A 39 2.60 -13.87 1.97
N LYS A 40 3.92 -14.02 1.91
CA LYS A 40 4.68 -15.06 2.63
C LYS A 40 5.65 -14.38 3.59
N PHE A 41 5.73 -14.90 4.81
CA PHE A 41 6.66 -14.46 5.85
C PHE A 41 7.88 -15.40 5.92
#